data_AF-A0A3A0FET9-F1
#
_entry.id   AF-A0A3A0FET9-F1
#
_cell.length_a   1.000
_cell.length_b   1.000
_cell.length_c   1.000
_cell.angle_alpha   90.00
_cell.angle_beta   90.00
_cell.angle_gamma   90.00
#
_symmetry.space_group_name_H-M   'P 1'
#
loop_
_entity.id
_entity.type
_entity.pdbx_description
1 polymer ?
#
loop_
_entity_poly.entity_id
_entity_poly.type
_entity_poly.pdbx_seq_one_letter_code
_entity_poly.pdbx_strand_id
1 'polypeptide(L)'
;MSHAFQAVAIDYDGTLTNGRDDQPSEDALAAVEAARRAGLRVILVTGRILEELRSVFPSVDAWFDALVAENGAVLSIEGVARTLAAPVEFELDEALVARGVAFRRGQVLLATQAAHEPAVWDGIRALGLECQLSRNRSELMVLPTGVSKGSGVAEALADLGVSPHSAVAIGDGENDHALLRSCEIGVAVANAVPGLRRHADVVLEKQAGAGVAEFLTGAILRGEEGVVPRRWRVELGRDADGALVTIPSARVNLLVTGRSKSGKSFFAGMLAERLIGLGYSLCIIDPHGDYASLAPLRGVLGIGNPDGLPLTERVGRIVEHRFGSVLVDLTSLPEEDARCAYLEKLLRQLDAEQRTTGLPHWILWDEAHSHEGDSIALLERLRSPVGGCCLVTYRPQDLPEAARAEFDYVVALLGGKHAAAGEGPDPLDALATLYSVALDESDAQEGDAILFRPDAPHAPQRFRMGARRSPHVRHWRKYRLARLPADKRFQFRNEAGALRSVAANVQELHQTLRTCDASVLRNHVQRRDLSRWLSDAIQDDQLANDVRTLEREFAQSSRDDGQLQRFRDAAERAIERRYID
;
A
#
# COMPACT_ATOMS: atom_id res chain seq x y z
N MET A 1 -11.99 -14.43 19.60
CA MET A 1 -10.61 -13.93 19.42
C MET A 1 -10.47 -13.59 17.95
N SER A 2 -10.07 -12.36 17.61
CA SER A 2 -9.88 -11.97 16.20
C SER A 2 -8.57 -12.55 15.68
N HIS A 3 -8.63 -13.25 14.55
CA HIS A 3 -7.42 -13.70 13.84
C HIS A 3 -6.66 -12.49 13.25
N ALA A 4 -5.34 -12.62 13.09
CA ALA A 4 -4.55 -11.60 12.37
C ALA A 4 -4.77 -11.65 10.85
N PHE A 5 -5.33 -12.77 10.36
CA PHE A 5 -5.67 -13.01 8.97
C PHE A 5 -7.16 -13.30 8.85
N GLN A 6 -7.74 -13.02 7.69
CA GLN A 6 -9.16 -13.16 7.40
C GLN A 6 -9.47 -14.35 6.51
N ALA A 7 -8.47 -14.88 5.81
CA ALA A 7 -8.63 -16.07 4.97
C ALA A 7 -7.41 -17.00 4.99
N VAL A 8 -7.67 -18.27 4.70
CA VAL A 8 -6.63 -19.26 4.39
C VAL A 8 -7.02 -20.01 3.11
N ALA A 9 -6.07 -20.09 2.17
CA ALA A 9 -6.16 -20.90 0.96
C ALA A 9 -5.32 -22.15 1.12
N ILE A 10 -5.93 -23.32 1.00
CA ILE A 10 -5.31 -24.61 1.33
C ILE A 10 -5.34 -25.49 0.09
N ASP A 11 -4.17 -25.92 -0.37
CA ASP A 11 -4.10 -26.96 -1.40
C ASP A 11 -4.70 -28.29 -0.91
N TYR A 12 -5.20 -29.09 -1.85
CA TYR A 12 -5.85 -30.35 -1.55
C TYR A 12 -4.88 -31.54 -1.45
N ASP A 13 -4.14 -31.83 -2.53
CA ASP A 13 -3.49 -33.13 -2.76
C ASP A 13 -2.07 -33.17 -2.20
N GLY A 14 -1.87 -33.82 -1.05
CA GLY A 14 -0.57 -33.79 -0.35
C GLY A 14 -0.44 -32.64 0.64
N THR A 15 -1.40 -31.72 0.66
CA THR A 15 -1.51 -30.63 1.63
C THR A 15 -2.64 -30.88 2.62
N LEU A 16 -3.91 -30.92 2.21
CA LEU A 16 -5.01 -31.26 3.10
C LEU A 16 -5.17 -32.79 3.27
N THR A 17 -4.93 -33.52 2.19
CA THR A 17 -4.90 -34.99 2.16
C THR A 17 -3.46 -35.49 2.23
N ASN A 18 -3.28 -36.77 2.62
CA ASN A 18 -1.95 -37.39 2.66
C ASN A 18 -1.44 -37.85 1.26
N GLY A 19 -2.21 -37.62 0.19
CA GLY A 19 -1.89 -38.01 -1.18
C GLY A 19 -2.01 -39.52 -1.48
N ARG A 20 -2.44 -40.33 -0.50
CA ARG A 20 -2.83 -41.74 -0.68
C ARG A 20 -4.33 -41.91 -0.61
N ASP A 21 -4.94 -41.21 0.34
CA ASP A 21 -6.38 -41.15 0.54
C ASP A 21 -6.93 -39.90 -0.14
N ASP A 22 -8.03 -40.06 -0.88
CA ASP A 22 -8.73 -38.95 -1.52
C ASP A 22 -9.55 -38.12 -0.52
N GLN A 23 -9.66 -38.54 0.74
CA GLN A 23 -10.38 -37.81 1.79
C GLN A 23 -9.43 -37.16 2.81
N PRO A 24 -9.73 -35.93 3.26
CA PRO A 24 -9.04 -35.32 4.40
C PRO A 24 -9.24 -36.11 5.69
N SER A 25 -8.29 -36.03 6.63
CA SER A 25 -8.46 -36.62 7.95
C SER A 25 -9.51 -35.87 8.78
N GLU A 26 -10.13 -36.57 9.73
CA GLU A 26 -11.11 -35.98 10.66
C GLU A 26 -10.50 -34.79 11.43
N ASP A 27 -9.25 -34.91 11.88
CA ASP A 27 -8.54 -33.82 12.57
C ASP A 27 -8.38 -32.57 11.69
N ALA A 28 -8.07 -32.75 10.40
CA ALA A 28 -7.92 -31.64 9.48
C ALA A 28 -9.26 -30.94 9.22
N LEU A 29 -10.34 -31.71 9.04
CA LEU A 29 -11.69 -31.18 8.87
C LEU A 29 -12.19 -30.48 10.14
N ALA A 30 -11.91 -31.04 11.32
CA ALA A 30 -12.23 -30.40 12.60
C ALA A 30 -11.50 -29.06 12.76
N ALA A 31 -10.24 -28.97 12.35
CA ALA A 31 -9.49 -27.72 12.37
C ALA A 31 -10.02 -26.69 11.36
N VAL A 32 -10.41 -27.12 10.15
CA VAL A 32 -11.08 -26.26 9.16
C VAL A 32 -12.39 -25.71 9.72
N GLU A 33 -13.22 -26.57 10.32
CA GLU A 33 -14.49 -26.16 10.92
C GLU A 33 -14.28 -25.18 12.09
N ALA A 34 -13.29 -25.45 12.95
CA ALA A 34 -12.93 -24.55 14.04
C ALA A 34 -12.48 -23.17 13.53
N ALA A 35 -11.66 -23.12 12.48
CA ALA A 35 -11.22 -21.88 11.85
C ALA A 35 -12.40 -21.10 11.27
N ARG A 36 -13.32 -21.77 10.57
CA ARG A 36 -14.54 -21.13 10.02
C ARG A 36 -15.46 -20.59 11.10
N ARG A 37 -15.68 -21.37 12.17
CA ARG A 37 -16.46 -20.90 13.35
C ARG A 37 -15.84 -19.69 14.03
N ALA A 38 -14.51 -19.54 13.95
CA ALA A 38 -13.80 -18.39 14.45
C ALA A 38 -13.82 -17.18 13.49
N GLY A 39 -14.50 -17.28 12.34
CA GLY A 39 -14.71 -16.19 11.38
C GLY A 39 -13.73 -16.18 10.21
N LEU A 40 -12.81 -17.14 10.13
CA LEU A 40 -11.86 -17.23 9.01
C LEU A 40 -12.55 -17.78 7.76
N ARG A 41 -12.31 -17.16 6.60
CA ARG A 41 -12.68 -17.75 5.31
C ARG A 41 -11.71 -18.85 4.93
N VAL A 42 -12.20 -20.03 4.62
CA VAL A 42 -11.37 -21.17 4.21
C VAL A 42 -11.65 -21.50 2.76
N ILE A 43 -10.62 -21.40 1.92
CA ILE A 43 -10.67 -21.62 0.49
C ILE A 43 -9.91 -22.91 0.18
N LEU A 44 -10.57 -23.87 -0.46
CA LEU A 44 -9.90 -25.06 -0.97
C LEU A 44 -9.34 -24.77 -2.36
N VAL A 45 -8.10 -25.18 -2.64
CA VAL A 45 -7.44 -24.98 -3.92
C VAL A 45 -6.97 -26.33 -4.46
N THR A 46 -7.21 -26.62 -5.74
CA THR A 46 -6.79 -27.90 -6.32
C THR A 46 -6.55 -27.82 -7.83
N GLY A 47 -5.72 -28.74 -8.32
CA GLY A 47 -5.57 -29.02 -9.74
C GLY A 47 -6.63 -29.97 -10.31
N ARG A 48 -7.43 -30.62 -9.45
CA ARG A 48 -8.48 -31.57 -9.86
C ARG A 48 -9.58 -30.89 -10.66
N ILE A 49 -10.19 -31.66 -11.55
CA ILE A 49 -11.45 -31.30 -12.19
C ILE A 49 -12.53 -31.25 -11.10
N LEU A 50 -13.35 -30.20 -11.10
CA LEU A 50 -14.30 -29.94 -10.00
C LEU A 50 -15.26 -31.12 -9.76
N GLU A 51 -15.78 -31.72 -10.82
CA GLU A 51 -16.69 -32.87 -10.71
C GLU A 51 -16.00 -34.13 -10.18
N GLU A 52 -14.72 -34.33 -10.50
CA GLU A 52 -13.95 -35.43 -9.92
C GLU A 52 -13.72 -35.22 -8.42
N LEU A 53 -13.40 -33.99 -8.01
CA LEU A 53 -13.28 -33.64 -6.59
C LEU A 53 -14.59 -33.92 -5.85
N ARG A 54 -15.73 -33.48 -6.39
CA ARG A 54 -17.05 -33.73 -5.80
C ARG A 54 -17.40 -35.21 -5.79
N SER A 55 -16.95 -35.99 -6.76
CA SER A 55 -17.17 -37.44 -6.75
C SER A 55 -16.43 -38.14 -5.61
N VAL A 56 -15.20 -37.73 -5.30
CA VAL A 56 -14.40 -38.36 -4.23
C VAL A 56 -14.69 -37.77 -2.85
N PHE A 57 -15.11 -36.51 -2.80
CA PHE A 57 -15.49 -35.80 -1.59
C PHE A 57 -16.85 -35.10 -1.77
N PRO A 58 -17.98 -35.84 -1.71
CA PRO A 58 -19.30 -35.30 -2.02
C PRO A 58 -19.79 -34.13 -1.16
N SER A 59 -19.26 -34.00 0.06
CA SER A 59 -19.61 -32.90 0.98
C SER A 59 -18.66 -31.71 0.90
N VAL A 60 -17.74 -31.66 -0.06
CA VAL A 60 -16.67 -30.63 -0.14
C VAL A 60 -17.20 -29.20 -0.08
N ASP A 61 -18.26 -28.86 -0.82
CA ASP A 61 -18.84 -27.51 -0.83
C ASP A 61 -19.39 -27.07 0.55
N ALA A 62 -19.69 -28.00 1.46
CA ALA A 62 -20.14 -27.67 2.82
C ALA A 62 -18.98 -27.29 3.76
N TRP A 63 -17.76 -27.74 3.48
CA TRP A 63 -16.60 -27.56 4.34
C TRP A 63 -15.87 -26.25 4.11
N PHE A 64 -15.98 -25.66 2.91
CA PHE A 64 -15.21 -24.50 2.49
C PHE A 64 -16.11 -23.35 2.04
N ASP A 65 -15.63 -22.12 2.18
CA ASP A 65 -16.35 -20.93 1.73
C ASP A 65 -16.21 -20.72 0.21
N ALA A 66 -15.12 -21.22 -0.38
CA ALA A 66 -14.91 -21.25 -1.83
C ALA A 66 -14.04 -22.45 -2.24
N LEU A 67 -14.26 -22.95 -3.46
CA LEU A 67 -13.42 -23.96 -4.11
C LEU A 67 -12.79 -23.37 -5.38
N VAL A 68 -11.46 -23.37 -5.43
CA VAL A 68 -10.67 -23.00 -6.59
C VAL A 68 -10.18 -24.30 -7.23
N ALA A 69 -10.92 -24.77 -8.24
CA ALA A 69 -10.65 -26.02 -8.94
C ALA A 69 -9.94 -25.77 -10.27
N GLU A 70 -9.55 -26.87 -10.93
CA GLU A 70 -8.91 -26.84 -12.23
C GLU A 70 -7.70 -25.89 -12.28
N ASN A 71 -6.84 -25.97 -11.26
CA ASN A 71 -5.62 -25.16 -11.16
C ASN A 71 -5.91 -23.65 -11.19
N GLY A 72 -7.09 -23.23 -10.72
CA GLY A 72 -7.52 -21.84 -10.71
C GLY A 72 -8.35 -21.41 -11.90
N ALA A 73 -8.79 -22.33 -12.75
CA ALA A 73 -9.64 -22.04 -13.90
C ALA A 73 -11.14 -22.02 -13.56
N VAL A 74 -11.55 -22.68 -12.47
CA VAL A 74 -12.95 -22.81 -12.05
C VAL A 74 -13.09 -22.40 -10.60
N LEU A 75 -14.08 -21.56 -10.31
CA LEU A 75 -14.40 -21.10 -8.96
C LEU A 75 -15.82 -21.55 -8.59
N SER A 76 -15.97 -22.22 -7.45
CA SER A 76 -17.27 -22.54 -6.84
C SER A 76 -17.43 -21.77 -5.54
N ILE A 77 -18.51 -21.02 -5.42
CA ILE A 77 -18.93 -20.35 -4.17
C ILE A 77 -20.38 -20.74 -3.92
N GLU A 78 -20.71 -21.15 -2.69
CA GLU A 78 -22.05 -21.62 -2.32
C GLU A 78 -22.58 -22.74 -3.24
N GLY A 79 -21.69 -23.59 -3.74
CA GLY A 79 -22.00 -24.67 -4.67
C GLY A 79 -22.17 -24.25 -6.13
N VAL A 80 -22.18 -22.95 -6.43
CA VAL A 80 -22.35 -22.41 -7.78
C VAL A 80 -20.99 -22.24 -8.44
N ALA A 81 -20.73 -23.06 -9.47
CA ALA A 81 -19.48 -23.03 -10.22
C ALA A 81 -19.52 -22.02 -11.38
N ARG A 82 -18.42 -21.28 -11.58
CA ARG A 82 -18.17 -20.41 -12.74
C ARG A 82 -16.75 -20.59 -13.26
N THR A 83 -16.58 -20.46 -14.57
CA THR A 83 -15.26 -20.48 -15.22
C THR A 83 -14.60 -19.11 -15.16
N LEU A 84 -13.29 -19.07 -14.90
CA LEU A 84 -12.45 -17.87 -14.86
C LEU A 84 -11.67 -17.63 -16.15
N ALA A 85 -11.66 -18.61 -17.05
CA ALA A 85 -11.02 -18.53 -18.35
C ALA A 85 -11.85 -19.28 -19.41
N ALA A 86 -11.58 -18.99 -20.68
CA ALA A 86 -12.14 -19.76 -21.78
C ALA A 86 -11.61 -21.21 -21.73
N PRO A 87 -12.42 -22.22 -22.07
CA PRO A 87 -11.97 -23.61 -22.13
C PRO A 87 -10.85 -23.81 -23.16
N VAL A 88 -9.96 -24.76 -22.89
CA VAL A 88 -9.01 -25.24 -23.90
C VAL A 88 -9.80 -25.77 -25.10
N GLU A 89 -9.37 -25.36 -26.29
CA GLU A 89 -10.05 -25.63 -27.55
C GLU A 89 -10.27 -27.13 -27.77
N PHE A 90 -11.43 -27.50 -28.32
CA PHE A 90 -11.82 -28.91 -28.52
C PHE A 90 -11.00 -29.58 -29.63
N GLU A 91 -10.44 -28.81 -30.56
CA GLU A 91 -9.53 -29.29 -31.60
C GLU A 91 -8.30 -29.98 -31.02
N LEU A 92 -7.88 -29.59 -29.80
CA LEU A 92 -6.79 -30.27 -29.11
C LEU A 92 -7.16 -31.71 -28.71
N ASP A 93 -8.43 -31.98 -28.41
CA ASP A 93 -8.90 -33.33 -28.08
C ASP A 93 -8.65 -34.29 -29.24
N GLU A 94 -9.10 -33.91 -30.44
CA GLU A 94 -8.92 -34.70 -31.66
C GLU A 94 -7.43 -34.91 -31.95
N ALA A 95 -6.61 -33.87 -31.77
CA ALA A 95 -5.17 -33.95 -31.94
C ALA A 95 -4.50 -34.92 -30.95
N LEU A 96 -4.97 -34.97 -29.69
CA LEU A 96 -4.45 -35.87 -28.66
C LEU A 96 -4.91 -37.32 -28.90
N VAL A 97 -6.19 -37.53 -29.25
CA VAL A 97 -6.73 -38.85 -29.62
C VAL A 97 -5.96 -39.43 -30.80
N ALA A 98 -5.71 -38.63 -31.85
CA ALA A 98 -4.93 -39.05 -33.02
C ALA A 98 -3.49 -39.46 -32.67
N ARG A 99 -2.96 -38.99 -31.54
CA ARG A 99 -1.62 -39.33 -31.01
C ARG A 99 -1.66 -40.46 -29.97
N GLY A 100 -2.81 -41.07 -29.72
CA GLY A 100 -2.98 -42.12 -28.71
C GLY A 100 -2.81 -41.63 -27.27
N VAL A 101 -3.01 -40.33 -27.02
CA VAL A 101 -2.91 -39.74 -25.68
C VAL A 101 -4.26 -39.81 -25.01
N ALA A 102 -4.34 -40.55 -23.90
CA ALA A 102 -5.51 -40.54 -23.03
C ALA A 102 -5.53 -39.26 -22.19
N PHE A 103 -6.69 -38.63 -22.05
CA PHE A 103 -6.86 -37.42 -21.25
C PHE A 103 -8.25 -37.40 -20.60
N ARG A 104 -8.41 -36.49 -19.64
CA ARG A 104 -9.64 -36.18 -18.92
C ARG A 104 -9.93 -34.70 -19.13
N ARG A 105 -11.15 -34.35 -19.52
CA ARG A 105 -11.55 -32.97 -19.80
C ARG A 105 -12.37 -32.40 -18.65
N GLY A 106 -11.94 -31.25 -18.15
CA GLY A 106 -12.69 -30.44 -17.19
C GLY A 106 -13.59 -29.43 -17.89
N GLN A 107 -14.06 -28.43 -17.14
CA GLN A 107 -14.79 -27.30 -17.70
C GLN A 107 -13.86 -26.39 -18.52
N VAL A 108 -12.61 -26.23 -18.07
CA VAL A 108 -11.63 -25.38 -18.73
C VAL A 108 -10.37 -26.16 -19.12
N LEU A 109 -9.84 -26.99 -18.23
CA LEU A 109 -8.56 -27.67 -18.44
C LEU A 109 -8.67 -29.03 -19.13
N LEU A 110 -7.54 -29.51 -19.61
CA LEU A 110 -7.31 -30.92 -19.96
C LEU A 110 -6.26 -31.52 -19.04
N ALA A 111 -6.53 -32.67 -18.44
CA ALA A 111 -5.60 -33.41 -17.61
C ALA A 111 -5.13 -34.70 -18.28
N THR A 112 -3.85 -34.98 -18.26
CA THR A 112 -3.24 -36.22 -18.77
C THR A 112 -2.00 -36.59 -17.95
N GLN A 113 -1.37 -37.71 -18.27
CA GLN A 113 -0.13 -38.11 -17.60
C GLN A 113 1.04 -37.26 -18.10
N ALA A 114 1.96 -36.90 -17.19
CA ALA A 114 3.16 -36.13 -17.51
C ALA A 114 4.08 -36.80 -18.55
N ALA A 115 3.98 -38.12 -18.71
CA ALA A 115 4.67 -38.84 -19.78
C ALA A 115 4.24 -38.40 -21.20
N HIS A 116 3.02 -37.85 -21.34
CA HIS A 116 2.48 -37.38 -22.62
C HIS A 116 2.83 -35.92 -22.96
N GLU A 117 3.60 -35.23 -22.11
CA GLU A 117 3.98 -33.82 -22.31
C GLU A 117 4.49 -33.49 -23.72
N PRO A 118 5.39 -34.29 -24.35
CA PRO A 118 5.84 -33.99 -25.72
C PRO A 118 4.71 -34.01 -26.75
N ALA A 119 3.81 -35.00 -26.67
CA ALA A 119 2.69 -35.14 -27.61
C ALA A 119 1.66 -34.03 -27.44
N VAL A 120 1.46 -33.57 -26.20
CA VAL A 120 0.61 -32.41 -25.89
C VAL A 120 1.19 -31.13 -26.49
N TRP A 121 2.49 -30.89 -26.32
CA TRP A 121 3.15 -29.73 -26.92
C TRP A 121 3.05 -29.73 -28.45
N ASP A 122 3.23 -30.88 -29.08
CA ASP A 122 3.10 -31.00 -30.54
C ASP A 122 1.66 -30.69 -31.00
N GLY A 123 0.65 -31.10 -30.24
CA GLY A 123 -0.75 -30.75 -30.49
C GLY A 123 -1.01 -29.25 -30.40
N ILE A 124 -0.59 -28.63 -29.30
CA ILE A 124 -0.70 -27.18 -29.05
C ILE A 124 -0.04 -26.39 -30.19
N ARG A 125 1.18 -26.76 -30.57
CA ARG A 125 1.95 -26.08 -31.63
C ARG A 125 1.32 -26.23 -33.01
N ALA A 126 0.83 -27.43 -33.34
CA ALA A 126 0.19 -27.67 -34.63
C ALA A 126 -1.08 -26.84 -34.82
N LEU A 127 -1.81 -26.60 -33.73
CA LEU A 127 -3.06 -25.83 -33.72
C LEU A 127 -2.84 -24.33 -33.46
N GLY A 128 -1.65 -23.91 -33.02
CA GLY A 128 -1.35 -22.52 -32.70
C GLY A 128 -2.03 -22.01 -31.44
N LEU A 129 -2.29 -22.89 -30.46
CA LEU A 129 -3.02 -22.54 -29.24
C LEU A 129 -2.12 -21.84 -28.21
N GLU A 130 -2.69 -20.87 -27.49
CA GLU A 130 -2.02 -20.14 -26.40
C GLU A 130 -2.22 -20.83 -25.04
N CYS A 131 -1.72 -22.06 -24.95
CA CYS A 131 -1.82 -22.88 -23.74
C CYS A 131 -0.49 -22.95 -22.99
N GLN A 132 -0.59 -23.14 -21.67
CA GLN A 132 0.53 -23.48 -20.80
C GLN A 132 0.33 -24.87 -20.21
N LEU A 133 1.44 -25.49 -19.80
CA LEU A 133 1.45 -26.78 -19.13
C LEU A 133 1.85 -26.63 -17.67
N SER A 134 1.04 -27.20 -16.77
CA SER A 134 1.33 -27.27 -15.34
C SER A 134 1.50 -28.72 -14.94
N ARG A 135 2.67 -29.05 -14.38
CA ARG A 135 2.95 -30.39 -13.86
C ARG A 135 2.63 -30.44 -12.38
N ASN A 136 2.05 -31.55 -11.94
CA ASN A 136 1.93 -31.90 -10.53
C ASN A 136 2.25 -33.39 -10.39
N ARG A 137 3.47 -33.70 -9.94
CA ARG A 137 3.98 -35.08 -9.85
C ARG A 137 3.84 -35.85 -11.19
N SER A 138 2.98 -36.85 -11.25
CA SER A 138 2.73 -37.68 -12.45
C SER A 138 1.65 -37.11 -13.39
N GLU A 139 0.94 -36.07 -12.99
CA GLU A 139 -0.12 -35.43 -13.76
C GLU A 139 0.38 -34.19 -14.50
N LEU A 140 -0.28 -33.90 -15.62
CA LEU A 140 -0.05 -32.76 -16.49
C LEU A 140 -1.39 -32.13 -16.83
N MET A 141 -1.52 -30.84 -16.50
CA MET A 141 -2.68 -30.03 -16.80
C MET A 141 -2.34 -29.06 -17.93
N VAL A 142 -3.14 -29.08 -18.99
CA VAL A 142 -3.15 -28.09 -20.07
C VAL A 142 -4.17 -27.03 -19.73
N LEU A 143 -3.72 -25.77 -19.68
CA LEU A 143 -4.52 -24.64 -19.22
C LEU A 143 -4.33 -23.47 -20.19
N PRO A 144 -5.32 -22.56 -20.29
CA PRO A 144 -5.11 -21.26 -20.91
C PRO A 144 -3.96 -20.50 -20.22
N THR A 145 -3.21 -19.72 -20.99
CA THR A 145 -2.13 -18.89 -20.46
C THR A 145 -2.64 -17.89 -19.41
N GLY A 146 -1.90 -17.72 -18.32
CA GLY A 146 -2.24 -16.77 -17.24
C GLY A 146 -3.11 -17.35 -16.12
N VAL A 147 -3.69 -18.54 -16.31
CA VAL A 147 -4.45 -19.25 -15.26
C VAL A 147 -3.50 -19.92 -14.28
N SER A 148 -3.71 -19.77 -12.98
CA SER A 148 -2.95 -20.49 -11.96
C SER A 148 -3.75 -20.59 -10.66
N LYS A 149 -3.32 -21.47 -9.75
CA LYS A 149 -3.89 -21.55 -8.40
C LYS A 149 -3.92 -20.16 -7.73
N GLY A 150 -2.88 -19.37 -7.92
CA GLY A 150 -2.80 -18.00 -7.41
C GLY A 150 -3.81 -17.03 -8.04
N SER A 151 -4.04 -17.11 -9.36
CA SER A 151 -5.05 -16.25 -10.01
C SER A 151 -6.47 -16.64 -9.59
N GLY A 152 -6.76 -17.93 -9.45
CA GLY A 152 -8.05 -18.40 -8.95
C GLY A 152 -8.30 -18.01 -7.49
N VAL A 153 -7.28 -18.07 -6.64
CA VAL A 153 -7.36 -17.58 -5.25
C VAL A 153 -7.60 -16.08 -5.19
N ALA A 154 -6.96 -15.29 -6.06
CA ALA A 154 -7.20 -13.85 -6.12
C ALA A 154 -8.67 -13.52 -6.45
N GLU A 155 -9.28 -14.24 -7.39
CA GLU A 155 -10.72 -14.10 -7.70
C GLU A 155 -11.61 -14.55 -6.54
N ALA A 156 -11.29 -15.68 -5.89
CA ALA A 156 -12.03 -16.16 -4.73
C ALA A 156 -12.01 -15.15 -3.57
N LEU A 157 -10.83 -14.60 -3.27
CA LEU A 157 -10.65 -13.58 -2.23
C LEU A 157 -11.42 -12.30 -2.56
N ALA A 158 -11.41 -11.87 -3.83
CA ALA A 158 -12.17 -10.70 -4.27
C ALA A 158 -13.69 -10.89 -4.10
N ASP A 159 -14.23 -12.05 -4.49
CA ASP A 159 -15.66 -12.37 -4.31
C ASP A 159 -16.04 -12.48 -2.83
N LEU A 160 -15.12 -12.97 -1.99
CA LEU A 160 -15.29 -13.06 -0.53
C LEU A 160 -15.05 -11.73 0.20
N GLY A 161 -14.62 -10.68 -0.49
CA GLY A 161 -14.32 -9.37 0.12
C GLY A 161 -13.09 -9.38 1.03
N VAL A 162 -12.14 -10.30 0.82
CA VAL A 162 -10.93 -10.42 1.63
C VAL A 162 -9.71 -9.98 0.83
N SER A 163 -8.87 -9.15 1.43
CA SER A 163 -7.60 -8.75 0.81
C SER A 163 -6.61 -9.93 0.76
N PRO A 164 -5.84 -10.09 -0.34
CA PRO A 164 -4.73 -11.04 -0.37
C PRO A 164 -3.66 -10.77 0.70
N HIS A 165 -3.48 -9.51 1.10
CA HIS A 165 -2.59 -9.12 2.20
C HIS A 165 -3.15 -9.46 3.60
N SER A 166 -4.40 -9.93 3.66
CA SER A 166 -5.04 -10.49 4.87
C SER A 166 -5.24 -12.00 4.77
N ALA A 167 -4.60 -12.67 3.81
CA ALA A 167 -4.75 -14.08 3.57
C ALA A 167 -3.44 -14.86 3.79
N VAL A 168 -3.57 -16.15 4.07
CA VAL A 168 -2.48 -17.13 4.12
C VAL A 168 -2.69 -18.18 3.04
N ALA A 169 -1.62 -18.70 2.45
CA ALA A 169 -1.65 -19.80 1.50
C ALA A 169 -0.83 -20.99 2.03
N ILE A 170 -1.35 -22.22 1.90
CA ILE A 170 -0.68 -23.46 2.29
C ILE A 170 -0.61 -24.41 1.10
N GLY A 171 0.57 -24.97 0.80
CA GLY A 171 0.76 -25.93 -0.30
C GLY A 171 1.95 -26.87 -0.12
N ASP A 172 2.12 -27.80 -1.06
CA ASP A 172 3.18 -28.80 -1.06
C ASP A 172 3.87 -29.01 -2.42
N GLY A 173 3.18 -28.77 -3.54
CA GLY A 173 3.60 -29.16 -4.88
C GLY A 173 4.26 -28.06 -5.72
N GLU A 174 4.72 -28.43 -6.92
CA GLU A 174 5.36 -27.49 -7.85
C GLU A 174 4.40 -26.39 -8.36
N ASN A 175 3.12 -26.71 -8.50
CA ASN A 175 2.09 -25.77 -8.93
C ASN A 175 1.66 -24.78 -7.83
N ASP A 176 2.14 -24.94 -6.59
CA ASP A 176 1.79 -24.07 -5.46
C ASP A 176 2.67 -22.83 -5.32
N HIS A 177 3.70 -22.68 -6.16
CA HIS A 177 4.51 -21.46 -6.17
C HIS A 177 3.66 -20.20 -6.41
N ALA A 178 2.67 -20.28 -7.32
CA ALA A 178 1.75 -19.18 -7.57
C ALA A 178 0.76 -18.99 -6.41
N LEU A 179 0.31 -20.09 -5.79
CA LEU A 179 -0.56 -20.08 -4.61
C LEU A 179 0.12 -19.35 -3.45
N LEU A 180 1.33 -19.76 -3.06
CA LEU A 180 2.05 -19.12 -1.95
C LEU A 180 2.30 -17.64 -2.19
N ARG A 181 2.58 -17.23 -3.44
CA ARG A 181 2.81 -15.82 -3.83
C ARG A 181 1.55 -14.97 -3.87
N SER A 182 0.38 -15.58 -3.94
CA SER A 182 -0.89 -14.83 -4.02
C SER A 182 -1.32 -14.23 -2.67
N CYS A 183 -0.76 -14.68 -1.55
CA CYS A 183 -1.16 -14.27 -0.20
C CYS A 183 -0.01 -13.59 0.56
N GLU A 184 -0.34 -12.88 1.64
CA GLU A 184 0.64 -12.23 2.54
C GLU A 184 1.68 -13.24 3.04
N ILE A 185 1.22 -14.38 3.55
CA ILE A 185 2.07 -15.45 4.06
C ILE A 185 1.90 -16.71 3.21
N GLY A 186 3.03 -17.24 2.74
CA GLY A 186 3.10 -18.55 2.09
C GLY A 186 3.66 -19.61 3.04
N VAL A 187 2.93 -20.70 3.22
CA VAL A 187 3.26 -21.80 4.12
C VAL A 187 3.46 -23.09 3.32
N ALA A 188 4.53 -23.83 3.64
CA ALA A 188 4.76 -25.16 3.09
C ALA A 188 4.64 -26.23 4.18
N VAL A 189 3.88 -27.30 3.92
CA VAL A 189 3.84 -28.49 4.79
C VAL A 189 5.18 -29.24 4.76
N ALA A 190 5.45 -30.09 5.75
CA ALA A 190 6.77 -30.74 5.87
C ALA A 190 7.13 -31.65 4.69
N ASN A 191 6.14 -32.25 4.03
CA ASN A 191 6.30 -33.09 2.84
C ASN A 191 6.37 -32.31 1.52
N ALA A 192 6.35 -30.97 1.58
CA ALA A 192 6.44 -30.13 0.40
C ALA A 192 7.75 -30.32 -0.36
N VAL A 193 7.70 -30.15 -1.68
CA VAL A 193 8.87 -30.28 -2.55
C VAL A 193 9.95 -29.25 -2.14
N PRO A 194 11.26 -29.60 -2.22
CA PRO A 194 12.33 -28.70 -1.78
C PRO A 194 12.33 -27.34 -2.48
N GLY A 195 11.86 -27.29 -3.74
CA GLY A 195 11.67 -26.05 -4.49
C GLY A 195 10.71 -25.09 -3.80
N LEU A 196 9.55 -25.60 -3.36
CA LEU A 196 8.51 -24.82 -2.71
C LEU A 196 8.96 -24.35 -1.32
N ARG A 197 9.52 -25.26 -0.50
CA ARG A 197 10.00 -24.96 0.87
C ARG A 197 10.99 -23.80 0.92
N ARG A 198 11.86 -23.66 -0.09
CA ARG A 198 12.81 -22.52 -0.18
C ARG A 198 12.16 -21.16 -0.38
N HIS A 199 10.93 -21.13 -0.88
CA HIS A 199 10.19 -19.91 -1.20
C HIS A 199 9.01 -19.65 -0.27
N ALA A 200 8.73 -20.57 0.67
CA ALA A 200 7.73 -20.37 1.70
C ALA A 200 8.29 -19.45 2.79
N ASP A 201 7.43 -18.61 3.36
CA ASP A 201 7.78 -17.79 4.53
C ASP A 201 7.79 -18.64 5.81
N VAL A 202 6.96 -19.69 5.85
CA VAL A 202 6.86 -20.64 6.96
C VAL A 202 6.93 -22.06 6.42
N VAL A 203 7.69 -22.93 7.10
CA VAL A 203 7.77 -24.36 6.79
C VAL A 203 7.36 -25.13 8.03
N LEU A 204 6.29 -25.90 7.93
CA LEU A 204 5.71 -26.64 9.05
C LEU A 204 6.53 -27.90 9.37
N GLU A 205 6.41 -28.36 10.62
CA GLU A 205 7.05 -29.59 11.08
C GLU A 205 6.29 -30.85 10.67
N LYS A 206 4.95 -30.76 10.60
CA LYS A 206 4.07 -31.87 10.23
C LYS A 206 3.71 -31.86 8.75
N GLN A 207 3.40 -33.06 8.26
CA GLN A 207 3.04 -33.33 6.87
C GLN A 207 1.52 -33.22 6.68
N ALA A 208 1.11 -32.90 5.46
CA ALA A 208 -0.27 -32.98 4.99
C ALA A 208 -1.29 -32.37 5.98
N GLY A 209 -2.46 -33.00 6.11
CA GLY A 209 -3.57 -32.50 6.93
C GLY A 209 -3.22 -32.29 8.40
N ALA A 210 -2.23 -33.01 8.94
CA ALA A 210 -1.75 -32.80 10.31
C ALA A 210 -1.00 -31.46 10.46
N GLY A 211 -0.22 -31.08 9.44
CA GLY A 211 0.41 -29.75 9.38
C GLY A 211 -0.62 -28.64 9.20
N VAL A 212 -1.61 -28.85 8.33
CA VAL A 212 -2.72 -27.89 8.15
C VAL A 212 -3.47 -27.69 9.48
N ALA A 213 -3.86 -28.76 10.17
CA ALA A 213 -4.56 -28.68 11.45
C ALA A 213 -3.75 -27.92 12.52
N GLU A 214 -2.46 -28.22 12.63
CA GLU A 214 -1.55 -27.51 13.53
C GLU A 214 -1.49 -26.02 13.21
N PHE A 215 -1.33 -25.66 11.94
CA PHE A 215 -1.24 -24.26 11.53
C PHE A 215 -2.55 -23.49 11.80
N LEU A 216 -3.71 -24.09 11.49
CA LEU A 216 -5.02 -23.46 11.73
C LEU A 216 -5.31 -23.21 13.21
N THR A 217 -4.68 -23.99 14.09
CA THR A 217 -4.75 -23.84 15.55
C THR A 217 -3.49 -23.18 16.13
N GLY A 218 -2.63 -22.61 15.28
CA GLY A 218 -1.31 -22.08 15.65
C GLY A 218 -1.28 -20.61 16.04
N ALA A 219 -0.15 -20.19 16.64
CA ALA A 219 0.09 -18.82 17.10
C ALA A 219 0.19 -17.80 15.96
N ILE A 220 0.72 -18.20 14.79
CA ILE A 220 0.86 -17.33 13.61
C ILE A 220 -0.51 -16.83 13.14
N LEU A 221 -1.49 -17.73 13.00
CA LEU A 221 -2.82 -17.37 12.52
C LEU A 221 -3.61 -16.53 13.54
N ARG A 222 -3.34 -16.74 14.84
CA ARG A 222 -3.87 -15.89 15.93
C ARG A 222 -3.17 -14.55 16.06
N GLY A 223 -2.05 -14.35 15.36
CA GLY A 223 -1.26 -13.12 15.45
C GLY A 223 -0.32 -13.04 16.66
N GLU A 224 -0.23 -14.10 17.47
CA GLU A 224 0.65 -14.21 18.63
C GLU A 224 2.13 -14.34 18.23
N GLU A 225 2.38 -14.89 17.04
CA GLU A 225 3.70 -14.97 16.43
C GLU A 225 3.76 -14.10 15.17
N GLY A 226 4.78 -13.24 15.11
CA GLY A 226 5.05 -12.37 13.96
C GLY A 226 5.83 -13.12 12.89
N VAL A 227 5.29 -13.15 11.67
CA VAL A 227 6.03 -13.62 10.48
C VAL A 227 6.28 -12.43 9.58
N VAL A 228 7.55 -12.23 9.23
CA VAL A 228 7.97 -11.16 8.32
C VAL A 228 8.33 -11.79 6.98
N PRO A 229 7.43 -11.78 5.99
CA PRO A 229 7.71 -12.34 4.68
C PRO A 229 8.83 -11.54 3.99
N ARG A 230 9.72 -12.25 3.28
CA ARG A 230 10.80 -11.58 2.52
C ARG A 230 10.29 -10.78 1.33
N ARG A 231 9.12 -11.18 0.83
CA ARG A 231 8.49 -10.69 -0.41
C ARG A 231 7.85 -9.32 -0.22
N TRP A 232 7.30 -9.07 0.96
CA TRP A 232 6.55 -7.86 1.27
C TRP A 232 7.36 -6.96 2.19
N ARG A 233 8.26 -6.20 1.57
CA ARG A 233 9.07 -5.19 2.25
C ARG A 233 9.00 -3.88 1.49
N VAL A 234 8.75 -2.80 2.21
CA VAL A 234 8.72 -1.46 1.64
C VAL A 234 10.11 -0.85 1.73
N GLU A 235 10.61 -0.40 0.59
CA GLU A 235 11.86 0.34 0.51
C GLU A 235 11.66 1.73 1.14
N LEU A 236 12.61 2.17 1.95
CA LEU A 236 12.66 3.52 2.50
C LEU A 236 13.73 4.38 1.81
N GLY A 237 14.81 3.76 1.35
CA GLY A 237 15.94 4.45 0.72
C GLY A 237 17.19 3.57 0.65
N ARG A 238 18.36 4.19 0.62
CA ARG A 238 19.66 3.50 0.55
C ARG A 238 20.64 4.04 1.59
N ASP A 239 21.44 3.15 2.17
CA ASP A 239 22.54 3.56 3.05
C ASP A 239 23.77 4.07 2.26
N ALA A 240 24.84 4.39 2.98
CA ALA A 240 26.08 4.92 2.41
C ALA A 240 26.76 3.94 1.44
N ASP A 241 26.58 2.63 1.64
CA ASP A 241 27.11 1.57 0.78
C ASP A 241 26.19 1.29 -0.42
N GLY A 242 25.04 1.97 -0.50
CA GLY A 242 24.03 1.80 -1.53
C GLY A 242 23.11 0.61 -1.30
N ALA A 243 23.18 -0.06 -0.14
CA ALA A 243 22.28 -1.16 0.20
C ALA A 243 20.87 -0.64 0.52
N LEU A 244 19.87 -1.45 0.21
CA LEU A 244 18.46 -1.07 0.39
C LEU A 244 18.09 -1.10 1.87
N VAL A 245 17.55 0.02 2.35
CA VAL A 245 16.94 0.11 3.68
C VAL A 245 15.44 -0.14 3.53
N THR A 246 14.94 -1.14 4.24
CA THR A 246 13.56 -1.63 4.09
C THR A 246 12.94 -1.98 5.44
N ILE A 247 11.63 -1.84 5.56
CA ILE A 247 10.84 -2.35 6.69
C ILE A 247 9.78 -3.36 6.18
N PRO A 248 9.24 -4.23 7.04
CA PRO A 248 8.09 -5.05 6.69
C PRO A 248 6.92 -4.20 6.19
N SER A 249 6.18 -4.68 5.19
CA SER A 249 5.03 -3.95 4.63
C SER A 249 3.72 -4.17 5.39
N ALA A 250 3.68 -5.07 6.36
CA ALA A 250 2.51 -5.37 7.18
C ALA A 250 2.89 -5.62 8.63
N ARG A 251 1.91 -5.53 9.53
CA ARG A 251 2.03 -5.90 10.95
C ARG A 251 3.15 -5.18 11.71
N VAL A 252 3.46 -3.94 11.30
CA VAL A 252 4.41 -3.07 11.99
C VAL A 252 3.82 -1.69 12.18
N ASN A 253 4.17 -1.06 13.30
CA ASN A 253 3.89 0.33 13.59
C ASN A 253 5.15 1.17 13.39
N LEU A 254 4.99 2.33 12.76
CA LEU A 254 6.06 3.24 12.40
C LEU A 254 5.82 4.62 12.99
N LEU A 255 6.85 5.18 13.64
CA LEU A 255 6.90 6.59 14.01
C LEU A 255 7.84 7.32 13.05
N VAL A 256 7.36 8.39 12.41
CA VAL A 256 8.17 9.30 11.59
C VAL A 256 8.26 10.65 12.30
N THR A 257 9.48 11.08 12.59
CA THR A 257 9.72 12.33 13.30
C THR A 257 10.89 13.12 12.73
N GLY A 258 10.94 14.40 13.07
CA GLY A 258 12.00 15.32 12.68
C GLY A 258 11.54 16.76 12.76
N ARG A 259 12.49 17.67 12.59
CA ARG A 259 12.28 19.12 12.66
C ARG A 259 11.28 19.63 11.62
N SER A 260 10.78 20.85 11.79
CA SER A 260 9.99 21.48 10.73
C SER A 260 10.85 21.65 9.48
N LYS A 261 10.29 21.34 8.30
CA LYS A 261 11.01 21.29 7.01
C LYS A 261 12.06 20.17 6.88
N SER A 262 12.01 19.13 7.72
CA SER A 262 12.91 17.97 7.58
C SER A 262 12.53 16.99 6.45
N GLY A 263 11.35 17.17 5.83
CA GLY A 263 10.84 16.26 4.79
C GLY A 263 9.85 15.20 5.27
N LYS A 264 9.25 15.34 6.46
CA LYS A 264 8.29 14.36 7.03
C LYS A 264 7.16 13.95 6.09
N SER A 265 6.35 14.91 5.62
CA SER A 265 5.23 14.63 4.72
C SER A 265 5.69 14.15 3.33
N PHE A 266 6.93 14.49 2.93
CA PHE A 266 7.55 13.90 1.75
C PHE A 266 7.83 12.40 1.96
N PHE A 267 8.49 12.04 3.06
CA PHE A 267 8.79 10.66 3.42
C PHE A 267 7.52 9.81 3.60
N ALA A 268 6.56 10.33 4.35
CA ALA A 268 5.28 9.66 4.59
C ALA A 268 4.50 9.47 3.28
N GLY A 269 4.51 10.46 2.39
CA GLY A 269 3.88 10.34 1.07
C GLY A 269 4.60 9.34 0.16
N MET A 270 5.94 9.29 0.21
CA MET A 270 6.73 8.26 -0.47
C MET A 270 6.41 6.85 0.06
N LEU A 271 6.33 6.69 1.38
CA LEU A 271 5.96 5.43 2.03
C LEU A 271 4.57 4.99 1.57
N ALA A 272 3.59 5.90 1.60
CA ALA A 272 2.22 5.62 1.15
C ALA A 272 2.17 5.18 -0.32
N GLU A 273 2.84 5.92 -1.21
CA GLU A 273 2.93 5.58 -2.63
C GLU A 273 3.50 4.17 -2.85
N ARG A 274 4.56 3.81 -2.11
CA ARG A 274 5.21 2.50 -2.22
C ARG A 274 4.33 1.37 -1.67
N LEU A 275 3.66 1.57 -0.54
CA LEU A 275 2.72 0.59 0.01
C LEU A 275 1.52 0.36 -0.92
N ILE A 276 0.94 1.43 -1.46
CA ILE A 276 -0.13 1.35 -2.46
C ILE A 276 0.34 0.59 -3.71
N GLY A 277 1.56 0.88 -4.18
CA GLY A 277 2.18 0.18 -5.29
C GLY A 277 2.42 -1.32 -5.05
N LEU A 278 2.55 -1.73 -3.79
CA LEU A 278 2.64 -3.14 -3.38
C LEU A 278 1.27 -3.82 -3.23
N GLY A 279 0.16 -3.10 -3.35
CA GLY A 279 -1.20 -3.63 -3.21
C GLY A 279 -1.86 -3.37 -1.85
N TYR A 280 -1.21 -2.64 -0.94
CA TYR A 280 -1.80 -2.33 0.35
C TYR A 280 -2.80 -1.18 0.28
N SER A 281 -4.00 -1.40 0.83
CA SER A 281 -4.99 -0.38 1.18
C SER A 281 -4.55 0.47 2.39
N LEU A 282 -4.63 1.79 2.24
CA LEU A 282 -4.28 2.81 3.24
C LEU A 282 -5.49 3.71 3.56
N CYS A 283 -5.62 4.14 4.82
CA CYS A 283 -6.34 5.37 5.18
C CYS A 283 -5.32 6.45 5.56
N ILE A 284 -5.22 7.50 4.74
CA ILE A 284 -4.30 8.62 4.92
C ILE A 284 -5.09 9.79 5.51
N ILE A 285 -4.78 10.18 6.73
CA ILE A 285 -5.38 11.32 7.42
C ILE A 285 -4.49 12.54 7.18
N ASP A 286 -5.02 13.52 6.45
CA ASP A 286 -4.29 14.69 5.97
C ASP A 286 -4.90 15.99 6.54
N PRO A 287 -4.32 16.55 7.62
CA PRO A 287 -4.78 17.80 8.21
C PRO A 287 -4.57 19.05 7.34
N HIS A 288 -3.67 19.01 6.36
CA HIS A 288 -3.14 20.21 5.68
C HIS A 288 -3.22 20.18 4.14
N GLY A 289 -3.60 19.05 3.56
CA GLY A 289 -3.70 18.82 2.12
C GLY A 289 -2.36 18.42 1.47
N ASP A 290 -1.37 17.97 2.25
CA ASP A 290 0.00 17.69 1.79
C ASP A 290 0.08 16.40 0.92
N TYR A 291 -0.97 15.57 0.98
CA TYR A 291 -1.05 14.29 0.30
C TYR A 291 -2.04 14.29 -0.87
N ALA A 292 -2.64 15.44 -1.22
CA ALA A 292 -3.60 15.56 -2.32
C ALA A 292 -3.09 14.97 -3.65
N SER A 293 -1.79 15.06 -3.90
CA SER A 293 -1.12 14.50 -5.09
C SER A 293 -1.06 12.97 -5.14
N LEU A 294 -1.45 12.27 -4.07
CA LEU A 294 -1.63 10.82 -4.07
C LEU A 294 -2.99 10.39 -4.62
N ALA A 295 -3.99 11.29 -4.65
CA ALA A 295 -5.35 10.97 -5.12
C ALA A 295 -5.40 10.45 -6.58
N PRO A 296 -4.54 10.89 -7.53
CA PRO A 296 -4.50 10.33 -8.88
C PRO A 296 -3.92 8.90 -8.97
N LEU A 297 -3.34 8.35 -7.90
CA LEU A 297 -2.83 6.99 -7.92
C LEU A 297 -3.99 5.99 -8.08
N ARG A 298 -3.74 4.91 -8.83
CA ARG A 298 -4.75 3.87 -9.07
C ARG A 298 -5.23 3.30 -7.73
N GLY A 299 -6.55 3.29 -7.54
CA GLY A 299 -7.17 2.74 -6.34
C GLY A 299 -7.12 3.67 -5.13
N VAL A 300 -6.77 4.95 -5.28
CA VAL A 300 -6.86 5.96 -4.22
C VAL A 300 -8.07 6.86 -4.45
N LEU A 301 -8.85 7.11 -3.40
CA LEU A 301 -9.94 8.08 -3.41
C LEU A 301 -9.65 9.20 -2.41
N GLY A 302 -9.54 10.43 -2.91
CA GLY A 302 -9.55 11.62 -2.06
C GLY A 302 -10.97 12.00 -1.64
N ILE A 303 -11.18 12.24 -0.35
CA ILE A 303 -12.44 12.72 0.23
C ILE A 303 -12.19 13.95 1.10
N GLY A 304 -13.19 14.81 1.25
CA GLY A 304 -13.11 16.04 2.04
C GLY A 304 -13.11 17.31 1.20
N ASN A 305 -12.44 17.31 0.05
CA ASN A 305 -12.27 18.49 -0.78
C ASN A 305 -12.57 18.19 -2.27
N PRO A 306 -13.42 18.96 -2.96
CA PRO A 306 -14.20 20.11 -2.48
C PRO A 306 -15.52 19.73 -1.79
N ASP A 307 -15.87 18.45 -1.80
CA ASP A 307 -17.24 17.96 -1.53
C ASP A 307 -17.61 17.86 -0.04
N GLY A 308 -16.69 18.21 0.86
CA GLY A 308 -16.83 18.00 2.30
C GLY A 308 -16.52 16.56 2.71
N LEU A 309 -16.43 16.32 4.03
CA LEU A 309 -16.18 14.98 4.57
C LEU A 309 -17.48 14.19 4.69
N PRO A 310 -17.50 12.92 4.25
CA PRO A 310 -18.65 12.03 4.44
C PRO A 310 -18.77 11.61 5.92
N LEU A 311 -19.85 10.94 6.28
CA LEU A 311 -19.93 10.23 7.57
C LEU A 311 -18.81 9.18 7.65
N THR A 312 -18.22 8.99 8.84
CA THR A 312 -17.08 8.09 9.07
C THR A 312 -17.39 6.64 8.65
N GLU A 313 -18.62 6.16 8.87
CA GLU A 313 -19.12 4.85 8.42
C GLU A 313 -19.03 4.64 6.91
N ARG A 314 -19.08 5.73 6.11
CA ARG A 314 -18.93 5.63 4.65
C ARG A 314 -17.47 5.53 4.23
N VAL A 315 -16.54 6.09 5.01
CA VAL A 315 -15.10 6.02 4.73
C VAL A 315 -14.66 4.56 4.71
N GLY A 316 -15.09 3.79 5.68
CA GLY A 316 -14.80 2.38 5.74
C GLY A 316 -15.33 1.52 4.62
N ARG A 317 -16.60 1.73 4.24
CA ARG A 317 -17.19 1.06 3.08
C ARG A 317 -16.42 1.33 1.79
N ILE A 318 -15.81 2.51 1.66
CA ILE A 318 -14.96 2.84 0.51
C ILE A 318 -13.65 2.04 0.56
N VAL A 319 -13.05 1.91 1.74
CA VAL A 319 -11.84 1.10 1.95
C VAL A 319 -12.10 -0.38 1.64
N GLU A 320 -13.23 -0.92 2.09
CA GLU A 320 -13.66 -2.30 1.81
C GLU A 320 -13.90 -2.53 0.32
N HIS A 321 -14.52 -1.57 -0.36
CA HIS A 321 -14.89 -1.71 -1.75
C HIS A 321 -13.64 -1.74 -2.66
N ARG A 322 -13.31 -2.93 -3.17
CA ARG A 322 -12.15 -3.20 -4.07
C ARG A 322 -10.78 -2.97 -3.42
N PHE A 323 -10.69 -3.00 -2.09
CA PHE A 323 -9.43 -2.87 -1.35
C PHE A 323 -8.69 -1.55 -1.67
N GLY A 324 -9.44 -0.48 -1.92
CA GLY A 324 -8.89 0.83 -2.26
C GLY A 324 -8.26 1.53 -1.06
N SER A 325 -7.47 2.56 -1.33
CA SER A 325 -6.98 3.50 -0.31
C SER A 325 -7.84 4.75 -0.28
N VAL A 326 -7.95 5.37 0.89
CA VAL A 326 -8.69 6.63 1.07
C VAL A 326 -7.76 7.69 1.63
N LEU A 327 -7.79 8.87 1.00
CA LEU A 327 -7.16 10.08 1.50
C LEU A 327 -8.22 10.98 2.11
N VAL A 328 -8.14 11.21 3.41
CA VAL A 328 -9.07 12.03 4.19
C VAL A 328 -8.49 13.43 4.37
N ASP A 329 -8.91 14.37 3.53
CA ASP A 329 -8.53 15.78 3.62
C ASP A 329 -9.39 16.49 4.67
N LEU A 330 -8.80 16.73 5.85
CA LEU A 330 -9.47 17.41 6.96
C LEU A 330 -9.49 18.93 6.80
N THR A 331 -8.89 19.50 5.76
CA THR A 331 -8.84 20.96 5.61
C THR A 331 -10.22 21.57 5.40
N SER A 332 -11.21 20.79 4.97
CA SER A 332 -12.61 21.18 4.86
C SER A 332 -13.28 21.50 6.20
N LEU A 333 -12.70 21.04 7.32
CA LEU A 333 -13.12 21.36 8.68
C LEU A 333 -12.22 22.46 9.27
N PRO A 334 -12.67 23.73 9.29
CA PRO A 334 -11.84 24.84 9.75
C PRO A 334 -11.67 24.90 11.26
N GLU A 335 -12.64 24.37 12.02
CA GLU A 335 -12.63 24.38 13.49
C GLU A 335 -11.85 23.17 14.05
N GLU A 336 -11.03 23.42 15.06
CA GLU A 336 -10.19 22.40 15.71
C GLU A 336 -11.05 21.35 16.41
N ASP A 337 -12.05 21.75 17.20
CA ASP A 337 -12.97 20.83 17.88
C ASP A 337 -13.72 19.90 16.90
N ALA A 338 -14.13 20.44 15.75
CA ALA A 338 -14.82 19.67 14.71
C ALA A 338 -13.89 18.63 14.07
N ARG A 339 -12.64 19.00 13.77
CA ARG A 339 -11.60 18.07 13.32
C ARG A 339 -11.36 16.99 14.36
N CYS A 340 -11.27 17.37 15.63
CA CYS A 340 -11.04 16.45 16.73
C CYS A 340 -12.14 15.40 16.88
N ALA A 341 -13.39 15.84 16.88
CA ALA A 341 -14.54 14.95 16.99
C ALA A 341 -14.69 14.03 15.77
N TYR A 342 -14.39 14.51 14.57
CA TYR A 342 -14.41 13.69 13.36
C TYR A 342 -13.33 12.61 13.40
N LEU A 343 -12.11 12.98 13.75
CA LEU A 343 -10.97 12.08 13.77
C LEU A 343 -11.13 10.95 14.80
N GLU A 344 -11.63 11.28 15.99
CA GLU A 344 -11.89 10.27 17.02
C GLU A 344 -12.91 9.22 16.54
N LYS A 345 -14.00 9.66 15.90
CA LYS A 345 -15.00 8.75 15.31
C LYS A 345 -14.41 7.94 14.16
N LEU A 346 -13.58 8.55 13.33
CA LEU A 346 -12.94 7.88 12.20
C LEU A 346 -12.01 6.77 12.70
N LEU A 347 -11.14 7.05 13.68
CA LEU A 347 -10.20 6.06 14.20
C LEU A 347 -10.90 4.85 14.82
N ARG A 348 -11.97 5.07 15.59
CA ARG A 348 -12.79 3.97 16.14
C ARG A 348 -13.46 3.15 15.05
N GLN A 349 -13.96 3.80 14.00
CA GLN A 349 -14.58 3.12 12.88
C GLN A 349 -13.56 2.25 12.11
N LEU A 350 -12.38 2.81 11.81
CA LEU A 350 -11.31 2.10 11.10
C LEU A 350 -10.77 0.93 11.92
N ASP A 351 -10.65 1.05 13.25
CA ASP A 351 -10.25 -0.06 14.12
C ASP A 351 -11.30 -1.18 14.12
N ALA A 352 -12.60 -0.84 14.22
CA ALA A 352 -13.67 -1.82 14.14
C ALA A 352 -13.67 -2.55 12.80
N GLU A 353 -13.52 -1.81 11.69
CA GLU A 353 -13.47 -2.37 10.34
C GLU A 353 -12.26 -3.27 10.14
N GLN A 354 -11.08 -2.85 10.58
CA GLN A 354 -9.86 -3.63 10.45
C GLN A 354 -9.95 -4.96 11.20
N ARG A 355 -10.59 -4.98 12.37
CA ARG A 355 -10.82 -6.22 13.13
C ARG A 355 -11.75 -7.19 12.39
N THR A 356 -12.65 -6.67 11.56
CA THR A 356 -13.63 -7.48 10.81
C THR A 356 -13.18 -7.85 9.40
N THR A 357 -12.38 -7.02 8.74
CA THR A 357 -12.06 -7.14 7.32
C THR A 357 -10.56 -7.20 7.03
N GLY A 358 -9.72 -6.87 8.00
CA GLY A 358 -8.28 -6.67 7.81
C GLY A 358 -7.92 -5.33 7.16
N LEU A 359 -8.90 -4.46 6.88
CA LEU A 359 -8.72 -3.20 6.15
C LEU A 359 -9.07 -1.95 6.99
N PRO A 360 -8.44 -0.80 6.73
CA PRO A 360 -7.28 -0.64 5.85
C PRO A 360 -6.07 -1.37 6.45
N HIS A 361 -5.12 -1.79 5.62
CA HIS A 361 -3.90 -2.41 6.14
C HIS A 361 -3.05 -1.38 6.90
N TRP A 362 -3.10 -0.13 6.45
CA TRP A 362 -2.34 0.97 7.03
C TRP A 362 -3.21 2.17 7.36
N ILE A 363 -2.95 2.78 8.51
CA ILE A 363 -3.42 4.13 8.83
C ILE A 363 -2.20 5.03 8.89
N LEU A 364 -2.14 6.02 8.00
CA LEU A 364 -1.11 7.06 8.01
C LEU A 364 -1.74 8.33 8.58
N TRP A 365 -1.23 8.80 9.70
CA TRP A 365 -1.74 10.00 10.36
C TRP A 365 -0.64 11.06 10.44
N ASP A 366 -0.83 12.15 9.69
CA ASP A 366 0.07 13.30 9.74
C ASP A 366 -0.28 14.30 10.86
N GLU A 367 0.75 15.00 11.37
CA GLU A 367 0.67 15.97 12.46
C GLU A 367 -0.05 15.42 13.72
N ALA A 368 0.25 14.18 14.11
CA ALA A 368 -0.44 13.44 15.17
C ALA A 368 -0.35 14.06 16.59
N HIS A 369 0.52 15.04 16.81
CA HIS A 369 0.63 15.79 18.09
C HIS A 369 -0.44 16.87 18.26
N SER A 370 -1.19 17.20 17.21
CA SER A 370 -2.22 18.24 17.25
C SER A 370 -3.50 17.80 17.99
N HIS A 371 -3.59 16.53 18.39
CA HIS A 371 -4.62 16.02 19.29
C HIS A 371 -4.09 15.95 20.72
N GLU A 372 -4.79 16.56 21.67
CA GLU A 372 -4.48 16.45 23.10
C GLU A 372 -4.54 14.97 23.57
N GLY A 373 -3.37 14.34 23.62
CA GLY A 373 -2.83 13.64 24.79
C GLY A 373 -3.43 12.31 25.27
N ASP A 374 -4.67 11.93 24.97
CA ASP A 374 -5.30 10.79 25.66
C ASP A 374 -6.28 9.98 24.81
N SER A 375 -6.06 9.90 23.48
CA SER A 375 -6.95 9.11 22.63
C SER A 375 -6.74 7.62 22.89
N ILE A 376 -7.59 7.03 23.73
CA ILE A 376 -7.75 5.57 23.90
C ILE A 376 -7.79 4.88 22.53
N ALA A 377 -8.46 5.49 21.55
CA ALA A 377 -8.55 4.98 20.18
C ALA A 377 -7.17 4.84 19.49
N LEU A 378 -6.23 5.76 19.73
CA LEU A 378 -4.87 5.64 19.22
C LEU A 378 -4.12 4.47 19.86
N LEU A 379 -4.25 4.30 21.19
CA LEU A 379 -3.61 3.20 21.92
C LEU A 379 -4.19 1.84 21.52
N GLU A 380 -5.52 1.75 21.44
CA GLU A 380 -6.22 0.56 20.94
C GLU A 380 -5.76 0.21 19.53
N ARG A 381 -5.60 1.23 18.68
CA ARG A 381 -5.12 1.03 17.30
C ARG A 381 -3.70 0.50 17.24
N LEU A 382 -2.77 1.09 18.01
CA LEU A 382 -1.37 0.68 18.04
C LEU A 382 -1.21 -0.75 18.57
N ARG A 383 -2.04 -1.15 19.54
CA ARG A 383 -2.05 -2.50 20.13
C ARG A 383 -2.73 -3.57 19.28
N SER A 384 -3.34 -3.20 18.15
CA SER A 384 -4.01 -4.15 17.27
C SER A 384 -3.03 -5.21 16.74
N PRO A 385 -3.35 -6.52 16.80
CA PRO A 385 -2.48 -7.58 16.29
C PRO A 385 -2.27 -7.53 14.76
N VAL A 386 -3.09 -6.74 14.05
CA VAL A 386 -2.97 -6.47 12.61
C VAL A 386 -1.83 -5.48 12.32
N GLY A 387 -1.47 -4.60 13.27
CA GLY A 387 -0.45 -3.55 13.10
C GLY A 387 -0.80 -2.53 12.00
N GLY A 388 0.20 -1.87 11.41
CA GLY A 388 0.03 -0.98 10.26
C GLY A 388 -0.38 0.45 10.63
N CYS A 389 0.19 1.02 11.68
CA CYS A 389 -0.02 2.44 12.02
C CYS A 389 1.26 3.24 11.73
N CYS A 390 1.17 4.31 10.92
CA CYS A 390 2.25 5.25 10.69
C CYS A 390 1.87 6.61 11.26
N LEU A 391 2.51 7.03 12.36
CA LEU A 391 2.33 8.36 12.92
C LEU A 391 3.45 9.28 12.46
N VAL A 392 3.09 10.46 11.98
CA VAL A 392 4.03 11.52 11.61
C VAL A 392 3.86 12.68 12.57
N THR A 393 4.94 13.11 13.21
CA THR A 393 4.90 14.19 14.19
C THR A 393 6.21 14.96 14.25
N TYR A 394 6.17 16.23 14.64
CA TYR A 394 7.38 16.95 15.05
C TYR A 394 7.52 17.04 16.59
N ARG A 395 6.55 16.52 17.36
CA ARG A 395 6.58 16.54 18.84
C ARG A 395 6.44 15.12 19.41
N PRO A 396 7.45 14.26 19.26
CA PRO A 396 7.39 12.88 19.77
C PRO A 396 7.21 12.80 21.29
N GLN A 397 7.60 13.85 22.03
CA GLN A 397 7.44 13.96 23.48
C GLN A 397 5.99 14.09 23.94
N ASP A 398 5.09 14.59 23.08
CA ASP A 398 3.68 14.75 23.42
C ASP A 398 2.90 13.43 23.27
N LEU A 399 3.50 12.42 22.63
CA LEU A 399 2.87 11.10 22.51
C LEU A 399 2.83 10.40 23.88
N PRO A 400 1.69 9.76 24.24
CA PRO A 400 1.58 8.98 25.47
C PRO A 400 2.67 7.91 25.55
N GLU A 401 3.21 7.67 26.76
CA GLU A 401 4.23 6.65 26.97
C GLU A 401 3.78 5.27 26.49
N ALA A 402 2.53 4.93 26.80
CA ALA A 402 1.90 3.69 26.35
C ALA A 402 1.81 3.56 24.82
N ALA A 403 1.76 4.67 24.08
CA ALA A 403 1.75 4.63 22.61
C ALA A 403 3.17 4.45 22.06
N ARG A 404 4.14 5.14 22.67
CA ARG A 404 5.56 5.09 22.26
C ARG A 404 6.16 3.70 22.35
N ALA A 405 5.70 2.89 23.30
CA ALA A 405 6.13 1.51 23.51
C ALA A 405 5.63 0.53 22.44
N GLU A 406 4.65 0.92 21.62
CA GLU A 406 4.00 0.04 20.63
C GLU A 406 4.56 0.22 19.21
N PHE A 407 5.55 1.10 19.01
CA PHE A 407 6.20 1.27 17.71
C PHE A 407 7.28 0.21 17.49
N ASP A 408 7.24 -0.46 16.35
CA ASP A 408 8.27 -1.42 15.93
C ASP A 408 9.49 -0.72 15.31
N TYR A 409 9.23 0.38 14.59
CA TYR A 409 10.25 1.15 13.89
C TYR A 409 10.06 2.64 14.14
N VAL A 410 11.19 3.35 14.17
CA VAL A 410 11.23 4.81 14.26
C VAL A 410 12.16 5.34 13.16
N VAL A 411 11.68 6.34 12.41
CA VAL A 411 12.44 7.08 11.41
C VAL A 411 12.62 8.53 11.89
N ALA A 412 13.86 8.91 12.14
CA ALA A 412 14.28 10.28 12.45
C ALA A 412 14.85 10.96 11.20
N LEU A 413 14.22 12.05 10.75
CA LEU A 413 14.70 12.87 9.65
C LEU A 413 15.64 13.97 10.16
N LEU A 414 16.87 14.00 9.66
CA LEU A 414 17.98 14.79 10.23
C LEU A 414 18.00 16.25 9.75
N GLY A 415 17.29 16.58 8.66
CA GLY A 415 17.23 17.95 8.14
C GLY A 415 16.25 18.88 8.88
N GLY A 416 16.06 20.10 8.35
CA GLY A 416 15.05 21.05 8.80
C GLY A 416 15.57 22.19 9.68
N LYS A 417 14.66 23.04 10.16
CA LYS A 417 14.97 24.19 11.01
C LYS A 417 14.85 23.83 12.49
N HIS A 418 15.85 24.19 13.30
CA HIS A 418 15.77 24.09 14.75
C HIS A 418 14.56 24.84 15.30
N ALA A 419 13.98 24.30 16.38
CA ALA A 419 12.91 24.96 17.11
C ALA A 419 13.36 26.35 17.58
N ALA A 420 12.47 27.35 17.47
CA ALA A 420 12.78 28.67 18.01
C ALA A 420 12.80 28.62 19.55
N ALA A 421 13.50 29.56 20.17
CA ALA A 421 13.53 29.68 21.63
C ALA A 421 12.09 29.82 22.18
N GLY A 422 11.64 28.84 22.97
CA GLY A 422 10.29 28.79 23.56
C GLY A 422 9.32 27.78 22.95
N GLU A 423 9.68 27.07 21.87
CA GLU A 423 8.80 26.08 21.19
C GLU A 423 8.93 24.63 21.73
N GLY A 424 9.64 24.43 22.85
CA GLY A 424 9.89 23.12 23.45
C GLY A 424 11.25 22.51 23.05
N PRO A 425 11.54 21.26 23.46
CA PRO A 425 12.79 20.59 23.10
C PRO A 425 12.86 20.32 21.59
N ASP A 426 14.08 20.30 21.04
CA ASP A 426 14.28 19.89 19.65
C ASP A 426 13.75 18.46 19.45
N PRO A 427 13.04 18.17 18.33
CA PRO A 427 12.41 16.86 18.15
C PRO A 427 13.41 15.69 18.13
N LEU A 428 14.64 15.91 17.66
CA LEU A 428 15.68 14.88 17.63
C LEU A 428 16.29 14.68 19.02
N ASP A 429 16.51 15.76 19.79
CA ASP A 429 16.95 15.66 21.19
C ASP A 429 15.92 14.95 22.07
N ALA A 430 14.65 15.29 21.89
CA ALA A 430 13.54 14.63 22.55
C ALA A 430 13.52 13.13 22.21
N LEU A 431 13.65 12.79 20.92
CA LEU A 431 13.67 11.40 20.48
C LEU A 431 14.85 10.60 21.03
N ALA A 432 16.06 11.18 20.99
CA ALA A 432 17.27 10.58 21.53
C ALA A 432 17.10 10.26 23.04
N THR A 433 16.47 11.17 23.78
CA THR A 433 16.17 10.97 25.21
C THR A 433 15.12 9.89 25.42
N LEU A 434 14.02 9.93 24.67
CA LEU A 434 12.88 9.00 24.84
C LEU A 434 13.25 7.55 24.56
N TYR A 435 14.09 7.30 23.54
CA TYR A 435 14.47 5.94 23.13
C TYR A 435 15.91 5.58 23.51
N SER A 436 16.63 6.45 24.23
CA SER A 436 18.04 6.24 24.59
C SER A 436 18.92 5.86 23.37
N VAL A 437 18.71 6.56 22.26
CA VAL A 437 19.35 6.31 20.95
C VAL A 437 20.32 7.42 20.60
N ALA A 438 21.46 7.07 20.02
CA ALA A 438 22.39 8.04 19.46
C ALA A 438 21.98 8.39 18.01
N LEU A 439 21.65 9.66 17.76
CA LEU A 439 21.32 10.17 16.43
C LEU A 439 22.52 10.95 15.89
N ASP A 440 23.31 10.33 15.02
CA ASP A 440 24.46 11.01 14.41
C ASP A 440 24.00 11.95 13.30
N GLU A 441 23.94 13.24 13.64
CA GLU A 441 23.60 14.34 12.72
C GLU A 441 24.81 14.89 11.94
N SER A 442 26.01 14.31 12.12
CA SER A 442 27.23 14.81 11.47
C SER A 442 27.09 14.77 9.95
N ASP A 443 27.40 15.88 9.28
CA ASP A 443 27.28 16.04 7.84
C ASP A 443 25.87 15.72 7.26
N ALA A 444 24.82 15.82 8.08
CA ALA A 444 23.45 15.55 7.66
C ALA A 444 22.98 16.54 6.58
N GLN A 445 22.41 16.00 5.51
CA GLN A 445 21.77 16.75 4.43
C GLN A 445 20.25 16.59 4.45
N GLU A 446 19.55 17.48 3.77
CA GLU A 446 18.15 17.24 3.44
C GLU A 446 18.03 15.96 2.60
N GLY A 447 17.17 15.04 3.04
CA GLY A 447 17.14 13.69 2.49
C GLY A 447 17.69 12.62 3.42
N ASP A 448 18.49 12.98 4.42
CA ASP A 448 19.09 12.01 5.35
C ASP A 448 18.14 11.67 6.51
N ALA A 449 18.13 10.39 6.85
CA ALA A 449 17.29 9.81 7.88
C ALA A 449 18.03 8.71 8.65
N ILE A 450 17.55 8.43 9.86
CA ILE A 450 17.98 7.30 10.68
C ILE A 450 16.77 6.42 10.96
N LEU A 451 16.90 5.13 10.67
CA LEU A 451 15.94 4.08 11.04
C LEU A 451 16.50 3.34 12.26
N PHE A 452 15.67 3.11 13.27
CA PHE A 452 16.02 2.20 14.37
C PHE A 452 14.77 1.49 14.89
N ARG A 453 15.00 0.42 15.66
CA ARG A 453 13.94 -0.28 16.38
C ARG A 453 14.01 0.09 17.87
N PRO A 454 12.88 0.42 18.52
CA PRO A 454 12.88 0.74 19.96
C PRO A 454 13.40 -0.39 20.87
N ASP A 455 13.26 -1.66 20.47
CA ASP A 455 13.79 -2.81 21.21
C ASP A 455 15.29 -3.08 20.96
N ALA A 456 15.88 -2.39 19.97
CA ALA A 456 17.31 -2.46 19.64
C ALA A 456 17.86 -1.05 19.30
N PRO A 457 17.81 -0.08 20.23
CA PRO A 457 18.12 1.32 19.95
C PRO A 457 19.61 1.56 19.64
N HIS A 458 20.49 0.60 19.94
CA HIS A 458 21.94 0.72 19.70
C HIS A 458 22.38 0.33 18.29
N ALA A 459 21.45 -0.05 17.40
CA ALA A 459 21.75 -0.37 16.00
C ALA A 459 21.02 0.58 15.02
N PRO A 460 21.17 1.92 15.14
CA PRO A 460 20.56 2.84 14.19
C PRO A 460 21.21 2.71 12.80
N GLN A 461 20.39 2.67 11.77
CA GLN A 461 20.80 2.63 10.38
C GLN A 461 20.55 3.97 9.72
N ARG A 462 21.61 4.69 9.35
CA ARG A 462 21.52 5.93 8.56
C ARG A 462 21.28 5.60 7.08
N PHE A 463 20.40 6.36 6.44
CA PHE A 463 20.07 6.20 5.03
C PHE A 463 19.64 7.51 4.39
N ARG A 464 19.74 7.57 3.06
CA ARG A 464 19.17 8.63 2.24
C ARG A 464 17.81 8.17 1.73
N MET A 465 16.79 8.99 1.97
CA MET A 465 15.40 8.71 1.56
C MET A 465 15.30 8.44 0.06
N GLY A 466 14.42 7.51 -0.30
CA GLY A 466 14.07 7.23 -1.69
C GLY A 466 13.37 8.41 -2.38
N ALA A 467 13.31 8.34 -3.71
CA ALA A 467 12.54 9.31 -4.49
C ALA A 467 11.03 9.04 -4.38
N ARG A 468 10.24 10.11 -4.32
CA ARG A 468 8.77 10.11 -4.46
C ARG A 468 8.42 10.39 -5.93
N ARG A 469 7.52 9.62 -6.55
CA ARG A 469 7.10 9.86 -7.95
C ARG A 469 6.00 10.91 -8.02
N SER A 470 5.07 10.90 -7.06
CA SER A 470 4.03 11.91 -6.94
C SER A 470 4.62 13.28 -6.55
N PRO A 471 4.14 14.39 -7.14
CA PRO A 471 4.58 15.72 -6.75
C PRO A 471 4.24 15.99 -5.28
N HIS A 472 5.04 16.78 -4.57
CA HIS A 472 4.76 17.13 -3.17
C HIS A 472 4.77 18.65 -3.00
N VAL A 473 3.71 19.15 -2.38
CA VAL A 473 3.53 20.57 -2.06
C VAL A 473 3.04 20.68 -0.63
N ARG A 474 3.86 21.31 0.21
CA ARG A 474 3.58 21.46 1.64
C ARG A 474 2.49 22.52 1.86
N HIS A 475 1.60 22.27 2.81
CA HIS A 475 0.46 23.10 3.17
C HIS A 475 -0.29 23.59 1.94
N TRP A 476 -0.56 22.68 1.01
CA TRP A 476 -1.05 22.99 -0.33
C TRP A 476 -2.25 23.95 -0.28
N ARG A 477 -3.21 23.74 0.63
CA ARG A 477 -4.38 24.63 0.76
C ARG A 477 -4.04 25.99 1.35
N LYS A 478 -3.16 26.05 2.35
CA LYS A 478 -2.73 27.32 2.97
C LYS A 478 -2.16 28.26 1.92
N TYR A 479 -1.36 27.73 1.01
CA TYR A 479 -0.69 28.53 0.00
C TYR A 479 -1.49 28.67 -1.30
N ARG A 480 -2.36 27.72 -1.64
CA ARG A 480 -3.25 27.81 -2.81
C ARG A 480 -4.44 28.72 -2.56
N LEU A 481 -5.16 28.51 -1.44
CA LEU A 481 -6.50 29.06 -1.21
C LEU A 481 -6.59 30.02 -0.01
N ALA A 482 -5.83 29.78 1.06
CA ALA A 482 -5.93 30.63 2.24
C ALA A 482 -5.28 32.00 2.00
N ARG A 483 -5.94 33.08 2.42
CA ARG A 483 -5.41 34.44 2.26
C ARG A 483 -4.26 34.66 3.25
N LEU A 484 -3.06 34.94 2.73
CA LEU A 484 -1.92 35.33 3.55
C LEU A 484 -2.19 36.61 4.34
N PRO A 485 -1.53 36.80 5.50
CA PRO A 485 -1.46 38.08 6.20
C PRO A 485 -1.07 39.23 5.26
N ALA A 486 -1.59 40.44 5.49
CA ALA A 486 -1.49 41.56 4.56
C ALA A 486 -0.03 41.93 4.19
N ASP A 487 0.90 41.75 5.12
CA ASP A 487 2.34 41.94 5.00
C ASP A 487 3.05 40.87 4.14
N LYS A 488 2.43 39.69 3.96
CA LYS A 488 2.99 38.56 3.20
C LYS A 488 2.36 38.39 1.81
N ARG A 489 1.39 39.22 1.42
CA ARG A 489 0.74 39.13 0.10
C ARG A 489 1.64 39.65 -1.01
N PHE A 490 1.55 39.07 -2.20
CA PHE A 490 2.25 39.60 -3.35
C PHE A 490 1.58 40.88 -3.83
N GLN A 491 2.35 41.96 -3.97
CA GLN A 491 1.84 43.27 -4.34
C GLN A 491 2.33 43.63 -5.73
N PHE A 492 1.43 43.60 -6.71
CA PHE A 492 1.72 44.04 -8.07
C PHE A 492 1.79 45.57 -8.11
N ARG A 493 2.99 46.12 -8.34
CA ARG A 493 3.29 47.55 -8.35
C ARG A 493 3.90 47.96 -9.70
N ASN A 494 3.47 49.09 -10.21
CA ASN A 494 4.09 49.68 -11.41
C ASN A 494 5.49 50.23 -11.09
N GLU A 495 6.18 50.76 -12.11
CA GLU A 495 7.54 51.34 -11.96
C GLU A 495 7.58 52.51 -10.95
N ALA A 496 6.50 53.29 -10.85
CA ALA A 496 6.36 54.37 -9.88
C ALA A 496 6.05 53.89 -8.44
N GLY A 497 5.96 52.58 -8.22
CA GLY A 497 5.66 51.98 -6.91
C GLY A 497 4.18 51.97 -6.53
N ALA A 498 3.28 52.46 -7.40
CA ALA A 498 1.84 52.45 -7.15
C ALA A 498 1.27 51.03 -7.23
N LEU A 499 0.48 50.65 -6.23
CA LEU A 499 -0.18 49.34 -6.16
C LEU A 499 -1.26 49.23 -7.24
N ARG A 500 -1.27 48.13 -7.99
CA ARG A 500 -2.23 47.82 -9.06
C ARG A 500 -3.15 46.67 -8.70
N SER A 501 -2.59 45.61 -8.15
CA SER A 501 -3.34 44.45 -7.66
C SER A 501 -2.55 43.75 -6.55
N VAL A 502 -3.23 42.84 -5.85
CA VAL A 502 -2.65 42.04 -4.78
C VAL A 502 -3.06 40.60 -5.00
N ALA A 503 -2.11 39.68 -4.87
CA ALA A 503 -2.38 38.25 -4.76
C ALA A 503 -2.13 37.80 -3.33
N ALA A 504 -3.19 37.35 -2.66
CA ALA A 504 -3.14 36.86 -1.29
C ALA A 504 -2.70 35.40 -1.18
N ASN A 505 -2.65 34.66 -2.29
CA ASN A 505 -2.25 33.25 -2.37
C ASN A 505 -1.82 32.90 -3.81
N VAL A 506 -1.36 31.66 -4.03
CA VAL A 506 -0.87 31.21 -5.34
C VAL A 506 -1.98 31.16 -6.40
N GLN A 507 -3.23 30.87 -6.03
CA GLN A 507 -4.34 30.91 -6.98
C GLN A 507 -4.67 32.33 -7.46
N GLU A 508 -4.74 33.30 -6.54
CA GLU A 508 -4.88 34.71 -6.89
C GLU A 508 -3.67 35.19 -7.69
N LEU A 509 -2.46 34.68 -7.43
CA LEU A 509 -1.27 34.98 -8.23
C LEU A 509 -1.44 34.47 -9.67
N HIS A 510 -1.83 33.20 -9.85
CA HIS A 510 -2.09 32.60 -11.17
C HIS A 510 -3.16 33.37 -11.95
N GLN A 511 -4.29 33.69 -11.31
CA GLN A 511 -5.35 34.50 -11.91
C GLN A 511 -4.85 35.89 -12.29
N THR A 512 -4.08 36.54 -11.42
CA THR A 512 -3.56 37.89 -11.66
C THR A 512 -2.51 37.88 -12.77
N LEU A 513 -1.65 36.86 -12.88
CA LEU A 513 -0.65 36.76 -13.95
C LEU A 513 -1.29 36.77 -15.35
N ARG A 514 -2.46 36.12 -15.49
CA ARG A 514 -3.23 36.08 -16.76
C ARG A 514 -3.69 37.45 -17.21
N THR A 515 -4.07 38.31 -16.27
CA THR A 515 -4.68 39.63 -16.54
C THR A 515 -3.76 40.81 -16.25
N CYS A 516 -2.57 40.59 -15.70
CA CYS A 516 -1.66 41.65 -15.27
C CYS A 516 -1.15 42.47 -16.47
N ASP A 517 -1.04 43.79 -16.28
CA ASP A 517 -0.46 44.69 -17.28
C ASP A 517 0.98 44.29 -17.61
N ALA A 518 1.35 44.31 -18.89
CA ALA A 518 2.68 43.93 -19.35
C ALA A 518 3.80 44.76 -18.69
N SER A 519 3.59 46.06 -18.49
CA SER A 519 4.56 46.95 -17.85
C SER A 519 4.77 46.61 -16.36
N VAL A 520 3.70 46.25 -15.64
CA VAL A 520 3.76 45.82 -14.23
C VAL A 520 4.48 44.48 -14.12
N LEU A 521 4.12 43.49 -14.95
CA LEU A 521 4.76 42.19 -14.94
C LEU A 521 6.25 42.30 -15.27
N ARG A 522 6.61 43.07 -16.30
CA ARG A 522 8.01 43.30 -16.69
C ARG A 522 8.85 43.82 -15.53
N ASN A 523 8.34 44.80 -14.78
CA ASN A 523 9.02 45.37 -13.62
C ASN A 523 9.33 44.31 -12.54
N HIS A 524 8.35 43.47 -12.22
CA HIS A 524 8.53 42.41 -11.22
C HIS A 524 9.46 41.29 -11.67
N VAL A 525 9.38 40.87 -12.94
CA VAL A 525 10.25 39.81 -13.50
C VAL A 525 11.72 40.28 -13.50
N GLN A 526 11.98 41.53 -13.86
CA GLN A 526 13.35 42.09 -13.83
C GLN A 526 13.93 42.15 -12.42
N ARG A 527 13.09 42.37 -11.41
CA ARG A 527 13.47 42.43 -9.99
C ARG A 527 13.46 41.09 -9.28
N ARG A 528 13.07 40.02 -9.97
CA ARG A 528 12.90 38.68 -9.40
C ARG A 528 11.94 38.66 -8.21
N ASP A 529 10.88 39.46 -8.28
CA ASP A 529 9.94 39.60 -7.17
C ASP A 529 9.11 38.32 -7.00
N LEU A 530 8.77 37.65 -8.12
CA LEU A 530 7.94 36.44 -8.11
C LEU A 530 8.68 35.29 -7.44
N SER A 531 9.90 34.97 -7.89
CA SER A 531 10.67 33.86 -7.29
C SER A 531 11.03 34.11 -5.83
N ARG A 532 11.29 35.37 -5.43
CA ARG A 532 11.52 35.73 -4.02
C ARG A 532 10.28 35.53 -3.18
N TRP A 533 9.12 36.02 -3.62
CA TRP A 533 7.88 35.83 -2.88
C TRP A 533 7.50 34.36 -2.73
N LEU A 534 7.71 33.56 -3.78
CA LEU A 534 7.47 32.12 -3.74
C LEU A 534 8.37 31.41 -2.72
N SER A 535 9.64 31.83 -2.56
CA SER A 535 10.55 31.26 -1.56
C SER A 535 10.28 31.79 -0.14
N ASP A 536 10.03 33.10 0.01
CA ASP A 536 9.96 33.74 1.33
C ASP A 536 8.57 33.62 1.99
N ALA A 537 7.51 33.91 1.22
CA ALA A 537 6.14 33.97 1.73
C ALA A 537 5.38 32.64 1.56
N ILE A 538 5.52 32.01 0.38
CA ILE A 538 4.89 30.71 0.08
C ILE A 538 5.75 29.54 0.57
N GLN A 539 7.06 29.73 0.69
CA GLN A 539 7.99 28.69 1.11
C GLN A 539 8.01 27.47 0.19
N ASP A 540 7.88 27.72 -1.11
CA ASP A 540 7.99 26.72 -2.16
C ASP A 540 9.26 26.97 -2.98
N ASP A 541 10.36 26.36 -2.53
CA ASP A 541 11.67 26.56 -3.15
C ASP A 541 11.77 25.93 -4.55
N GLN A 542 11.00 24.88 -4.83
CA GLN A 542 10.98 24.26 -6.15
C GLN A 542 10.33 25.20 -7.17
N LEU A 543 9.12 25.70 -6.88
CA LEU A 543 8.45 26.67 -7.75
C LEU A 543 9.26 27.96 -7.86
N ALA A 544 9.85 28.40 -6.75
CA ALA A 544 10.73 29.56 -6.75
C ALA A 544 11.93 29.35 -7.67
N ASN A 545 12.56 28.17 -7.68
CA ASN A 545 13.69 27.84 -8.56
C ASN A 545 13.27 27.77 -10.04
N ASP A 546 12.12 27.16 -10.33
CA ASP A 546 11.57 27.10 -11.69
C ASP A 546 11.29 28.52 -12.22
N VAL A 547 10.57 29.33 -11.45
CA VAL A 547 10.28 30.73 -11.80
C VAL A 547 11.56 31.57 -11.87
N ARG A 548 12.54 31.35 -10.98
CA ARG A 548 13.84 32.05 -11.03
C ARG A 548 14.61 31.73 -12.30
N THR A 549 14.49 30.51 -12.81
CA THR A 549 15.07 30.10 -14.10
C THR A 549 14.43 30.87 -15.24
N LEU A 550 13.09 30.96 -15.25
CA LEU A 550 12.34 31.74 -16.23
C LEU A 550 12.67 33.25 -16.16
N GLU A 551 12.79 33.81 -14.95
CA GLU A 551 13.18 35.21 -14.74
C GLU A 551 14.60 35.48 -15.28
N ARG A 552 15.52 34.53 -15.12
CA ARG A 552 16.88 34.61 -15.65
C ARG A 552 16.90 34.54 -17.18
N GLU A 553 16.13 33.64 -17.78
CA GLU A 553 15.99 33.53 -19.25
C GLU A 553 15.42 34.82 -19.84
N PHE A 554 14.36 35.37 -19.22
CA PHE A 554 13.81 36.65 -19.65
C PHE A 554 14.84 37.78 -19.55
N ALA A 555 15.61 37.84 -18.46
CA ALA A 555 16.65 38.86 -18.28
C ALA A 555 17.76 38.80 -19.35
N GLN A 556 18.01 37.63 -19.93
CA GLN A 556 19.00 37.37 -20.98
C GLN A 556 18.44 37.52 -22.40
N SER A 557 17.13 37.69 -22.56
CA SER A 557 16.44 37.81 -23.86
C SER A 557 16.40 39.24 -24.41
N SER A 558 15.74 39.42 -25.57
CA SER A 558 15.41 40.74 -26.17
C SER A 558 14.49 41.61 -25.30
N ARG A 559 13.89 41.06 -24.23
CA ARG A 559 12.98 41.73 -23.28
C ARG A 559 11.75 42.38 -23.93
N ASP A 560 11.41 41.93 -25.14
CA ASP A 560 10.22 42.35 -25.86
C ASP A 560 8.93 41.74 -25.26
N ASP A 561 7.78 42.23 -25.74
CA ASP A 561 6.47 41.74 -25.30
C ASP A 561 6.26 40.25 -25.60
N GLY A 562 6.89 39.71 -26.65
CA GLY A 562 6.80 38.29 -27.01
C GLY A 562 7.51 37.38 -26.00
N GLN A 563 8.70 37.77 -25.54
CA GLN A 563 9.42 37.05 -24.49
C GLN A 563 8.73 37.18 -23.13
N LEU A 564 8.12 38.34 -22.85
CA LEU A 564 7.33 38.53 -21.65
C LEU A 564 6.09 37.63 -21.64
N GLN A 565 5.44 37.46 -22.79
CA GLN A 565 4.32 36.52 -22.93
C GLN A 565 4.76 35.07 -22.73
N ARG A 566 5.91 34.66 -23.28
CA ARG A 566 6.46 33.31 -23.04
C ARG A 566 6.76 33.06 -21.57
N PHE A 567 7.34 34.05 -20.88
CA PHE A 567 7.55 34.00 -19.43
C PHE A 567 6.21 33.79 -18.71
N ARG A 568 5.20 34.60 -19.04
CA ARG A 568 3.85 34.50 -18.45
C ARG A 568 3.29 33.10 -18.61
N ASP A 569 3.23 32.60 -19.84
CA ASP A 569 2.68 31.27 -20.12
C ASP A 569 3.46 30.16 -19.42
N ALA A 570 4.78 30.28 -19.32
CA ALA A 570 5.62 29.29 -18.64
C ALA A 570 5.48 29.33 -17.12
N ALA A 571 5.37 30.52 -16.53
CA ALA A 571 5.12 30.71 -15.10
C ALA A 571 3.72 30.23 -14.72
N GLU A 572 2.70 30.51 -15.54
CA GLU A 572 1.35 29.98 -15.37
C GLU A 572 1.34 28.45 -15.39
N ARG A 573 1.97 27.83 -16.41
CA ARG A 573 2.11 26.36 -16.47
C ARG A 573 2.91 25.76 -15.31
N ALA A 574 3.89 26.48 -14.78
CA ALA A 574 4.65 26.02 -13.61
C ALA A 574 3.78 26.02 -12.35
N ILE A 575 2.93 27.05 -12.18
CA ILE A 575 1.96 27.12 -11.09
C ILE A 575 0.86 26.07 -11.27
N GLU A 576 0.33 25.90 -12.50
CA GLU A 576 -0.72 24.94 -12.82
C GLU A 576 -0.29 23.51 -12.48
N ARG A 577 0.85 23.06 -13.02
CA ARG A 577 1.41 21.73 -12.77
C ARG A 577 1.72 21.42 -11.30
N ARG A 578 1.79 22.44 -10.45
CA ARG A 578 2.19 22.29 -9.05
C ARG A 578 1.03 22.46 -8.08
N TYR A 579 0.07 23.31 -8.39
CA TYR A 579 -1.01 23.67 -7.47
C TYR A 579 -2.42 23.44 -8.02
N ILE A 580 -2.61 23.22 -9.33
CA ILE A 580 -3.93 23.19 -9.97
C ILE A 580 -4.23 21.84 -10.58
N ASP A 581 -3.28 21.30 -11.36
CA ASP A 581 -3.29 19.94 -11.93
C ASP A 581 -2.77 18.92 -10.91
#